data_AF-A0AA38TAF8-F1
#
_entry.id   AF-A0AA38TAF8-F1
#
_cell.length_a   1.000
_cell.length_b   1.000
_cell.length_c   1.000
_cell.angle_alpha   90.00
_cell.angle_beta   90.00
_cell.angle_gamma   90.00
#
_symmetry.space_group_name_H-M   'P 1'
#
loop_
_entity.id
_entity.type
_entity.pdbx_description
1 polymer ?
#
loop_
_entity_poly.entity_id
_entity_poly.type
_entity_poly.pdbx_seq_one_letter_code
_entity_poly.pdbx_strand_id
1 'polypeptide(L)'
;MDVVHDRARIMVEEDRISNLPNEIIHHILSFLDMKYAVQTSALSKKWKHIWTSMKHLNLNSLTSRTSPLFAKFVNDALSHRNHRKEVSAVELSFRGAATQFAAVVTRIVNYAYSHNVRQLTLVWFRLNYEVLQFPQWLFSSHTLKHLTLATHYTSGYGIIVPQSAWNFPALETLNLSDLTLSDPRYKSLNLFSKCVNLKDLILHRCSMSGSGMDIFNVCAPQLSNLTITNPLRFPKVFNVVAPQLQNLTVSVLDTFYRVMQLSIEKLNSLEKVNLSMQLVFSEEGRYAPGLQDLFQKLCGAKFLILDNNIIKVLSACLDQLSYQPCPFNNLKCLKQKDRIPIMPIKVRNYLLQNSPTATFVMDLPQVPRKRSREEVDKGTMAKKVSKFLYAFYPFEYIYV
;
A
#
# COMPACT_ATOMS: atom_id res chain seq x y z
N MET A 1 0.01 61.41 51.80
CA MET A 1 -0.16 59.96 51.62
C MET A 1 -0.74 59.76 50.23
N ASP A 2 0.10 59.77 49.21
CA ASP A 2 -0.32 59.50 47.83
C ASP A 2 -0.04 58.02 47.54
N VAL A 3 -1.11 57.23 47.53
CA VAL A 3 -1.06 55.82 47.16
C VAL A 3 -1.01 55.75 45.64
N VAL A 4 0.19 55.57 45.11
CA VAL A 4 0.46 55.23 43.71
C VAL A 4 -0.33 53.97 43.36
N HIS A 5 -1.33 54.11 42.49
CA HIS A 5 -1.97 52.99 41.82
C HIS A 5 -1.04 52.49 40.71
N ASP A 6 -0.17 51.57 41.11
CA ASP A 6 0.65 50.77 40.22
C ASP A 6 -0.28 49.79 39.47
N ARG A 7 -0.88 50.26 38.38
CA ARG A 7 -1.58 49.39 37.43
C ARG A 7 -0.52 48.56 36.71
N ALA A 8 -0.21 47.41 37.29
CA ALA A 8 0.50 46.33 36.61
C ALA A 8 -0.17 46.10 35.25
N ARG A 9 0.51 46.55 34.18
CA ARG A 9 0.21 46.13 32.81
C ARG A 9 0.42 44.63 32.80
N ILE A 10 -0.67 43.86 32.83
CA ILE A 10 -0.65 42.46 32.43
C ILE A 10 -0.20 42.49 30.98
N MET A 11 1.10 42.26 30.75
CA MET A 11 1.61 41.90 29.43
C MET A 11 0.89 40.61 29.08
N VAL A 12 -0.18 40.71 28.29
CA VAL A 12 -0.80 39.55 27.67
C VAL A 12 0.31 38.90 26.88
N GLU A 13 0.83 37.78 27.40
CA GLU A 13 1.82 36.97 26.74
C GLU A 13 1.31 36.73 25.32
N GLU A 14 2.03 37.24 24.31
CA GLU A 14 1.56 37.19 22.92
C GLU A 14 1.23 35.74 22.59
N ASP A 15 -0.02 35.47 22.18
CA ASP A 15 -0.44 34.13 21.81
C ASP A 15 0.32 33.69 20.55
N ARG A 16 1.45 33.02 20.79
CA ARG A 16 2.38 32.54 19.78
C ARG A 16 1.72 31.59 18.79
N ILE A 17 0.65 30.87 19.20
CA ILE A 17 -0.09 29.93 18.36
C ILE A 17 -1.00 30.67 17.38
N SER A 18 -1.62 31.77 17.82
CA SER A 18 -2.42 32.65 16.94
C SER A 18 -1.55 33.42 15.93
N ASN A 19 -0.29 33.70 16.26
CA ASN A 19 0.62 34.44 15.37
C ASN A 19 1.29 33.57 14.29
N LEU A 20 1.14 32.24 14.31
CA LEU A 20 1.72 31.35 13.30
C LEU A 20 1.22 31.67 11.87
N PRO A 21 2.09 31.74 10.85
CA PRO A 21 1.67 31.89 9.45
C PRO A 21 0.73 30.76 9.00
N ASN A 22 -0.22 31.07 8.11
CA ASN A 22 -1.20 30.08 7.64
C ASN A 22 -0.55 28.82 7.05
N GLU A 23 0.59 28.97 6.36
CA GLU A 23 1.31 27.83 5.78
C GLU A 23 1.86 26.88 6.84
N ILE A 24 2.32 27.41 7.98
CA ILE A 24 2.77 26.60 9.10
C ILE A 24 1.59 25.89 9.75
N ILE A 25 0.45 26.58 9.90
CA ILE A 25 -0.78 25.97 10.40
C ILE A 25 -1.23 24.84 9.47
N HIS A 26 -1.25 25.06 8.15
CA HIS A 26 -1.56 24.03 7.17
C HIS A 26 -0.62 22.83 7.26
N HIS A 27 0.67 23.09 7.43
CA HIS A 27 1.66 22.04 7.63
C HIS A 27 1.36 21.23 8.89
N ILE A 28 1.09 21.88 10.03
CA ILE A 28 0.69 21.21 11.28
C ILE A 28 -0.57 20.36 11.08
N LEU A 29 -1.62 20.95 10.49
CA LEU A 29 -2.89 20.26 10.26
C LEU A 29 -2.75 19.06 9.31
N SER A 30 -1.78 19.09 8.38
CA SER A 30 -1.53 17.97 7.45
C SER A 30 -1.08 16.68 8.14
N PHE A 31 -0.64 16.75 9.40
CA PHE A 31 -0.29 15.59 10.21
C PHE A 31 -1.44 15.06 11.07
N LEU A 32 -2.60 15.75 11.08
CA LEU A 32 -3.72 15.43 11.95
C LEU A 32 -4.82 14.68 11.20
N ASP A 33 -5.51 13.79 11.92
CA ASP A 33 -6.82 13.34 11.47
C ASP A 33 -7.76 14.55 11.39
N MET A 34 -8.67 14.53 10.42
CA MET A 34 -9.66 15.59 10.16
C MET A 34 -10.41 15.99 11.44
N LYS A 35 -10.72 15.03 12.31
CA LYS A 35 -11.37 15.29 13.60
C LYS A 35 -10.58 16.26 14.46
N TYR A 36 -9.29 16.00 14.65
CA TYR A 36 -8.42 16.87 15.45
C TYR A 36 -8.17 18.20 14.74
N ALA A 37 -8.05 18.18 13.40
CA ALA A 37 -7.93 19.41 12.62
C ALA A 37 -9.15 20.33 12.80
N VAL A 38 -10.37 19.79 12.77
CA VAL A 38 -11.59 20.56 13.07
C VAL A 38 -11.57 21.05 14.52
N GLN A 39 -11.13 20.26 15.50
CA GLN A 39 -11.05 20.70 16.90
C GLN A 39 -10.10 21.87 17.12
N THR A 40 -9.04 22.00 16.31
CA THR A 40 -8.15 23.18 16.39
C THR A 40 -8.86 24.50 16.07
N SER A 41 -10.06 24.46 15.48
CA SER A 41 -10.90 25.65 15.25
C SER A 41 -11.23 26.44 16.53
N ALA A 42 -11.16 25.78 17.70
CA ALA A 42 -11.37 26.39 19.01
C ALA A 42 -10.19 27.24 19.51
N LEU A 43 -8.99 27.05 18.94
CA LEU A 43 -7.76 27.68 19.46
C LEU A 43 -7.79 29.20 19.26
N SER A 44 -8.22 29.68 18.11
CA SER A 44 -8.44 31.11 17.87
C SER A 44 -9.24 31.38 16.60
N LYS A 45 -9.63 32.64 16.39
CA LYS A 45 -10.33 33.11 15.18
C LYS A 45 -9.58 32.73 13.89
N LYS A 46 -8.24 32.69 13.94
CA LYS A 46 -7.39 32.32 12.79
C LYS A 46 -7.52 30.83 12.47
N TRP A 47 -7.47 29.97 13.48
CA TRP A 47 -7.54 28.52 13.30
C TRP A 47 -8.96 28.05 12.92
N LYS A 48 -9.99 28.83 13.25
CA LYS A 48 -11.40 28.52 12.98
C LYS A 48 -11.68 28.01 11.57
N HIS A 49 -11.06 28.62 10.56
CA HIS A 49 -11.36 28.36 9.15
C HIS A 49 -10.24 27.66 8.37
N ILE A 50 -9.02 27.56 8.89
CA ILE A 50 -7.87 27.06 8.11
C ILE A 50 -8.06 25.59 7.70
N TRP A 51 -8.61 24.75 8.58
CA TRP A 51 -8.85 23.34 8.29
C TRP A 51 -9.73 23.10 7.05
N THR A 52 -10.64 24.04 6.73
CA THR A 52 -11.57 23.94 5.60
C THR A 52 -10.87 23.90 4.23
N SER A 53 -9.59 24.29 4.18
CA SER A 53 -8.78 24.37 2.96
C SER A 53 -7.60 23.39 2.92
N MET A 54 -7.57 22.40 3.82
CA MET A 54 -6.55 21.34 3.83
C MET A 54 -6.56 20.52 2.54
N LYS A 55 -5.38 20.24 1.96
CA LYS A 55 -5.27 19.44 0.72
C LYS A 55 -5.36 17.93 0.95
N HIS A 56 -5.05 17.46 2.15
CA HIS A 56 -5.05 16.05 2.54
C HIS A 56 -6.10 15.82 3.61
N LEU A 57 -7.08 14.94 3.34
CA LEU A 57 -8.14 14.62 4.28
C LEU A 57 -7.88 13.22 4.83
N ASN A 58 -7.54 13.12 6.11
CA ASN A 58 -7.39 11.84 6.80
C ASN A 58 -8.59 11.63 7.73
N LEU A 59 -9.46 10.69 7.38
CA LEU A 59 -10.70 10.36 8.08
C LEU A 59 -10.53 9.00 8.75
N ASN A 60 -10.26 9.01 10.05
CA ASN A 60 -9.98 7.80 10.81
C ASN A 60 -11.09 7.49 11.83
N SER A 61 -11.83 6.41 11.61
CA SER A 61 -12.88 5.92 12.52
C SER A 61 -12.34 5.04 13.65
N LEU A 62 -11.06 4.66 13.65
CA LEU A 62 -10.50 3.73 14.64
C LEU A 62 -10.49 4.28 16.07
N THR A 63 -10.50 5.61 16.21
CA THR A 63 -10.55 6.30 17.50
C THR A 63 -11.98 6.53 18.00
N SER A 64 -13.00 6.24 17.18
CA SER A 64 -14.42 6.44 17.51
C SER A 64 -15.16 5.11 17.54
N ARG A 65 -15.64 4.72 18.73
CA ARG A 65 -16.31 3.42 18.95
C ARG A 65 -17.71 3.31 18.34
N THR A 66 -18.28 4.39 17.81
CA THR A 66 -19.65 4.42 17.27
C THR A 66 -19.69 4.90 15.82
N SER A 67 -20.22 4.05 14.93
CA SER A 67 -20.35 4.29 13.48
C SER A 67 -21.25 5.51 13.11
N PRO A 68 -22.42 5.75 13.76
CA PRO A 68 -23.30 6.85 13.36
C PRO A 68 -22.72 8.25 13.60
N LEU A 69 -22.01 8.44 14.72
CA LEU A 69 -21.37 9.72 15.03
C LEU A 69 -20.26 10.05 14.05
N PHE A 70 -19.50 9.03 13.61
CA PHE A 70 -18.48 9.22 12.59
C PHE A 70 -19.11 9.59 11.24
N ALA A 71 -20.20 8.93 10.85
CA ALA A 71 -20.92 9.27 9.63
C ALA A 71 -21.44 10.71 9.63
N LYS A 72 -22.06 11.14 10.74
CA LYS A 72 -22.50 12.52 10.95
C LYS A 72 -21.33 13.49 10.86
N PHE A 73 -20.24 13.23 11.59
CA PHE A 73 -19.04 14.05 11.54
C PHE A 73 -18.48 14.18 10.12
N VAL A 74 -18.37 13.08 9.36
CA VAL A 74 -17.90 13.10 7.97
C VAL A 74 -18.81 13.98 7.11
N ASN A 75 -20.13 13.84 7.25
CA ASN A 75 -21.09 14.65 6.51
C ASN A 75 -20.93 16.14 6.82
N ASP A 76 -20.89 16.50 8.10
CA ASP A 76 -20.75 17.88 8.55
C ASP A 76 -19.41 18.45 8.11
N ALA A 77 -18.31 17.73 8.37
CA ALA A 77 -16.96 18.17 8.05
C ALA A 77 -16.77 18.39 6.55
N LEU A 78 -17.24 17.49 5.68
CA LEU A 78 -17.12 17.64 4.23
C LEU A 78 -17.99 18.76 3.67
N SER A 79 -19.14 19.04 4.28
CA SER A 79 -20.08 20.09 3.83
C SER A 79 -19.63 21.50 4.22
N HIS A 80 -18.82 21.64 5.28
CA HIS A 80 -18.27 22.92 5.73
C HIS A 80 -16.91 23.26 5.09
N ARG A 81 -16.43 22.45 4.14
CA ARG A 81 -15.15 22.72 3.45
C ARG A 81 -15.26 23.86 2.46
N ASN A 82 -14.13 24.47 2.16
CA ASN A 82 -14.04 25.40 1.05
C ASN A 82 -13.88 24.62 -0.26
N HIS A 83 -14.99 24.41 -0.97
CA HIS A 83 -15.04 23.66 -2.24
C HIS A 83 -14.24 24.30 -3.39
N ARG A 84 -13.76 25.54 -3.25
CA ARG A 84 -12.86 26.18 -4.22
C ARG A 84 -11.40 25.76 -4.05
N LYS A 85 -11.07 25.09 -2.94
CA LYS A 85 -9.70 24.66 -2.63
C LYS A 85 -9.49 23.22 -3.09
N GLU A 86 -8.37 22.99 -3.74
CA GLU A 86 -7.97 21.67 -4.24
C GLU A 86 -7.84 20.68 -3.07
N VAL A 87 -8.34 19.47 -3.29
CA VAL A 87 -8.11 18.31 -2.43
C VAL A 87 -7.27 17.33 -3.23
N SER A 88 -6.02 17.10 -2.82
CA SER A 88 -5.09 16.23 -3.52
C SER A 88 -5.24 14.77 -3.09
N ALA A 89 -5.53 14.53 -1.81
CA ALA A 89 -5.62 13.19 -1.26
C ALA A 89 -6.74 13.04 -0.23
N VAL A 90 -7.38 11.87 -0.25
CA VAL A 90 -8.37 11.45 0.74
C VAL A 90 -8.00 10.06 1.24
N GLU A 91 -7.89 9.93 2.55
CA GLU A 91 -7.64 8.68 3.26
C GLU A 91 -8.80 8.41 4.21
N LEU A 92 -9.35 7.21 4.14
CA LEU A 92 -10.38 6.72 5.04
C LEU A 92 -9.92 5.42 5.67
N SER A 93 -9.84 5.41 7.00
CA SER A 93 -9.63 4.20 7.80
C SER A 93 -10.86 3.93 8.65
N PHE A 94 -11.43 2.73 8.60
CA PHE A 94 -12.60 2.39 9.41
C PHE A 94 -12.61 0.97 9.99
N ARG A 95 -13.31 0.78 11.11
CA ARG A 95 -13.49 -0.54 11.77
C ARG A 95 -14.98 -0.86 11.90
N GLY A 96 -15.38 -2.07 11.51
CA GLY A 96 -16.75 -2.56 11.67
C GLY A 96 -17.31 -3.29 10.45
N ALA A 97 -18.58 -3.68 10.52
CA ALA A 97 -19.28 -4.29 9.39
C ALA A 97 -19.43 -3.26 8.27
N ALA A 98 -19.10 -3.65 7.06
CA ALA A 98 -19.02 -2.69 5.96
C ALA A 98 -20.38 -2.19 5.48
N THR A 99 -21.45 -2.94 5.73
CA THR A 99 -22.85 -2.48 5.58
C THR A 99 -23.13 -1.22 6.42
N GLN A 100 -22.52 -1.11 7.61
CA GLN A 100 -22.66 0.07 8.48
C GLN A 100 -21.88 1.28 7.95
N PHE A 101 -20.85 1.07 7.12
CA PHE A 101 -20.00 2.12 6.56
C PHE A 101 -20.24 2.38 5.07
N ALA A 102 -21.12 1.63 4.41
CA ALA A 102 -21.39 1.77 2.98
C ALA A 102 -21.80 3.21 2.61
N ALA A 103 -22.64 3.84 3.44
CA ALA A 103 -23.03 5.24 3.26
C ALA A 103 -21.85 6.21 3.39
N VAL A 104 -20.98 6.01 4.38
CA VAL A 104 -19.81 6.86 4.64
C VAL A 104 -18.77 6.71 3.53
N VAL A 105 -18.46 5.48 3.13
CA VAL A 105 -17.58 5.19 1.99
C VAL A 105 -18.14 5.84 0.74
N THR A 106 -19.44 5.68 0.48
CA THR A 106 -20.11 6.28 -0.69
C THR A 106 -19.98 7.79 -0.68
N ARG A 107 -20.25 8.43 0.46
CA ARG A 107 -20.13 9.88 0.62
C ARG A 107 -18.70 10.36 0.34
N ILE A 108 -17.71 9.69 0.90
CA ILE A 108 -16.29 10.07 0.80
C ILE A 108 -15.78 9.87 -0.63
N VAL A 109 -16.12 8.76 -1.29
CA VAL A 109 -15.69 8.52 -2.66
C VAL A 109 -16.38 9.47 -3.65
N ASN A 110 -17.68 9.76 -3.47
CA ASN A 110 -18.38 10.78 -4.26
C ASN A 110 -17.78 12.18 -4.05
N TYR A 111 -17.37 12.51 -2.83
CA TYR A 111 -16.63 13.74 -2.56
C TYR A 111 -15.30 13.77 -3.29
N ALA A 112 -14.53 12.67 -3.21
CA ALA A 112 -13.23 12.57 -3.86
C ALA A 112 -13.34 12.73 -5.39
N TYR A 113 -14.34 12.11 -6.01
CA TYR A 113 -14.56 12.19 -7.45
C TYR A 113 -15.07 13.56 -7.88
N SER A 114 -16.01 14.17 -7.13
CA SER A 114 -16.50 15.53 -7.46
C SER A 114 -15.44 16.61 -7.30
N HIS A 115 -14.38 16.35 -6.53
CA HIS A 115 -13.25 17.27 -6.32
C HIS A 115 -11.98 16.87 -7.08
N ASN A 116 -12.08 15.94 -8.05
CA ASN A 116 -10.97 15.51 -8.90
C ASN A 116 -9.73 15.05 -8.10
N VAL A 117 -9.94 14.39 -6.97
CA VAL A 117 -8.87 13.91 -6.10
C VAL A 117 -7.93 12.98 -6.87
N ARG A 118 -6.63 13.10 -6.60
CA ARG A 118 -5.56 12.32 -7.26
C ARG A 118 -5.16 11.08 -6.47
N GLN A 119 -5.32 11.09 -5.15
CA GLN A 119 -4.97 9.96 -4.29
C GLN A 119 -6.13 9.57 -3.38
N LEU A 120 -6.53 8.30 -3.45
CA LEU A 120 -7.59 7.72 -2.62
C LEU A 120 -7.06 6.48 -1.91
N THR A 121 -7.12 6.51 -0.59
CA THR A 121 -6.74 5.37 0.26
C THR A 121 -7.95 4.95 1.08
N LEU A 122 -8.39 3.71 0.91
CA LEU A 122 -9.44 3.10 1.72
C LEU A 122 -8.83 1.92 2.49
N VAL A 123 -8.78 2.05 3.81
CA VAL A 123 -8.31 0.99 4.72
C VAL A 123 -9.46 0.61 5.64
N TRP A 124 -9.64 -0.69 5.84
CA TRP A 124 -10.66 -1.14 6.78
C TRP A 124 -10.22 -2.33 7.62
N PHE A 125 -10.83 -2.41 8.80
CA PHE A 125 -10.48 -3.36 9.85
C PHE A 125 -11.72 -4.18 10.16
N ARG A 126 -11.73 -5.45 9.76
CA ARG A 126 -12.89 -6.32 10.00
C ARG A 126 -12.96 -6.75 11.47
N LEU A 127 -14.20 -6.85 11.96
CA LEU A 127 -14.52 -7.50 13.24
C LEU A 127 -15.21 -8.86 13.02
N ASN A 128 -15.87 -9.07 11.87
CA ASN A 128 -16.70 -10.24 11.56
C ASN A 128 -16.34 -10.86 10.19
N TYR A 129 -16.90 -12.04 9.89
CA TYR A 129 -16.70 -12.79 8.63
C TYR A 129 -17.51 -12.26 7.42
N GLU A 130 -18.25 -11.15 7.56
CA GLU A 130 -19.12 -10.64 6.49
C GLU A 130 -18.34 -10.13 5.28
N VAL A 131 -18.68 -10.62 4.09
CA VAL A 131 -18.12 -10.16 2.81
C VAL A 131 -18.60 -8.75 2.51
N LEU A 132 -17.68 -7.80 2.38
CA LEU A 132 -17.99 -6.49 1.80
C LEU A 132 -17.96 -6.61 0.28
N GLN A 133 -18.99 -6.08 -0.37
CA GLN A 133 -19.02 -5.88 -1.82
C GLN A 133 -19.05 -4.37 -2.09
N PHE A 134 -18.04 -3.90 -2.81
CA PHE A 134 -18.04 -2.52 -3.29
C PHE A 134 -18.88 -2.44 -4.57
N PRO A 135 -19.77 -1.46 -4.74
CA PRO A 135 -20.46 -1.29 -6.01
C PRO A 135 -19.51 -0.91 -7.15
N GLN A 136 -19.87 -1.31 -8.38
CA GLN A 136 -19.03 -1.15 -9.58
C GLN A 136 -18.64 0.30 -9.88
N TRP A 137 -19.53 1.25 -9.61
CA TRP A 137 -19.30 2.68 -9.87
C TRP A 137 -18.12 3.26 -9.05
N LEU A 138 -17.72 2.61 -7.95
CA LEU A 138 -16.53 2.99 -7.18
C LEU A 138 -15.24 2.78 -7.98
N PHE A 139 -15.24 1.94 -9.01
CA PHE A 139 -14.05 1.58 -9.77
C PHE A 139 -13.95 2.35 -11.09
N SER A 140 -14.35 3.62 -11.08
CA SER A 140 -14.30 4.52 -12.23
C SER A 140 -13.92 5.94 -11.81
N SER A 141 -12.78 6.45 -12.29
CA SER A 141 -12.37 7.84 -12.12
C SER A 141 -11.36 8.25 -13.19
N HIS A 142 -11.50 9.46 -13.73
CA HIS A 142 -10.62 10.02 -14.75
C HIS A 142 -9.46 10.85 -14.16
N THR A 143 -9.46 11.11 -12.86
CA THR A 143 -8.48 12.00 -12.19
C THR A 143 -7.57 11.26 -11.22
N LEU A 144 -7.99 10.08 -10.77
CA LEU A 144 -7.29 9.33 -9.75
C LEU A 144 -5.98 8.74 -10.31
N LYS A 145 -4.86 9.13 -9.70
CA LYS A 145 -3.51 8.66 -10.02
C LYS A 145 -3.03 7.56 -9.10
N HIS A 146 -3.45 7.58 -7.84
CA HIS A 146 -3.04 6.60 -6.84
C HIS A 146 -4.26 6.05 -6.10
N LEU A 147 -4.42 4.73 -6.11
CA LEU A 147 -5.48 4.02 -5.40
C LEU A 147 -4.86 2.98 -4.47
N THR A 148 -5.21 3.05 -3.19
CA THR A 148 -4.89 2.01 -2.21
C THR A 148 -6.18 1.45 -1.61
N LEU A 149 -6.36 0.14 -1.70
CA LEU A 149 -7.45 -0.60 -1.08
C LEU A 149 -6.84 -1.70 -0.20
N ALA A 150 -7.04 -1.60 1.11
CA ALA A 150 -6.40 -2.51 2.07
C ALA A 150 -7.34 -2.95 3.18
N THR A 151 -7.26 -4.22 3.57
CA THR A 151 -7.88 -4.71 4.80
C THR A 151 -6.83 -5.21 5.78
N HIS A 152 -7.03 -4.95 7.07
CA HIS A 152 -6.27 -5.61 8.11
C HIS A 152 -7.09 -6.77 8.68
N TYR A 153 -6.50 -7.96 8.66
CA TYR A 153 -7.21 -9.20 8.94
C TYR A 153 -6.45 -10.16 9.84
N THR A 154 -7.19 -10.97 10.61
CA THR A 154 -6.66 -11.99 11.53
C THR A 154 -7.01 -13.44 11.15
N SER A 155 -8.07 -13.77 10.37
CA SER A 155 -8.34 -15.18 9.92
C SER A 155 -9.63 -15.42 9.10
N GLY A 156 -9.57 -15.90 7.84
CA GLY A 156 -10.72 -16.34 6.97
C GLY A 156 -11.40 -15.45 5.87
N TYR A 157 -10.77 -15.23 4.69
CA TYR A 157 -11.33 -14.70 3.40
C TYR A 157 -11.51 -13.17 3.19
N GLY A 158 -10.82 -12.64 2.17
CA GLY A 158 -10.83 -11.23 1.73
C GLY A 158 -12.08 -10.79 0.96
N ILE A 159 -12.16 -9.50 0.65
CA ILE A 159 -13.30 -8.82 0.00
C ILE A 159 -13.36 -9.08 -1.49
N ILE A 160 -14.57 -9.30 -2.01
CA ILE A 160 -14.85 -9.49 -3.43
C ILE A 160 -14.97 -8.11 -4.08
N VAL A 161 -14.02 -7.80 -4.95
CA VAL A 161 -14.01 -6.55 -5.72
C VAL A 161 -14.74 -6.74 -7.05
N PRO A 162 -15.40 -5.71 -7.61
CA PRO A 162 -16.20 -5.84 -8.82
C PRO A 162 -15.46 -6.39 -10.03
N GLN A 163 -16.25 -7.02 -10.88
CA GLN A 163 -15.83 -8.09 -11.78
C GLN A 163 -15.83 -7.67 -13.25
N SER A 164 -15.93 -6.36 -13.49
CA SER A 164 -15.68 -5.76 -14.80
C SER A 164 -14.42 -4.90 -14.75
N ALA A 165 -13.88 -4.58 -15.92
CA ALA A 165 -12.66 -3.77 -16.04
C ALA A 165 -12.81 -2.42 -15.32
N TRP A 166 -11.86 -2.13 -14.43
CA TRP A 166 -11.80 -0.89 -13.66
C TRP A 166 -11.41 0.26 -14.57
N ASN A 167 -12.24 1.29 -14.59
CA ASN A 167 -12.07 2.42 -15.50
C ASN A 167 -11.28 3.55 -14.83
N PHE A 168 -9.96 3.36 -14.72
CA PHE A 168 -9.07 4.39 -14.20
C PHE A 168 -7.99 4.78 -15.20
N PRO A 169 -8.32 5.54 -16.26
CA PRO A 169 -7.36 5.86 -17.31
C PRO A 169 -6.17 6.68 -16.82
N ALA A 170 -6.31 7.48 -15.75
CA ALA A 170 -5.22 8.28 -15.18
C ALA A 170 -4.42 7.56 -14.08
N LEU A 171 -4.76 6.32 -13.73
CA LEU A 171 -4.13 5.61 -12.61
C LEU A 171 -2.70 5.23 -12.94
N GLU A 172 -1.77 5.69 -12.11
CA GLU A 172 -0.34 5.39 -12.20
C GLU A 172 0.06 4.32 -11.19
N THR A 173 -0.56 4.30 -10.01
CA THR A 173 -0.24 3.36 -8.93
C THR A 173 -1.49 2.71 -8.35
N LEU A 174 -1.47 1.39 -8.25
CA LEU A 174 -2.51 0.59 -7.61
C LEU A 174 -1.91 -0.32 -6.53
N ASN A 175 -2.38 -0.16 -5.29
CA ASN A 175 -2.02 -1.03 -4.18
C ASN A 175 -3.25 -1.74 -3.64
N LEU A 176 -3.25 -3.06 -3.75
CA LEU A 176 -4.28 -3.95 -3.22
C LEU A 176 -3.64 -4.82 -2.12
N SER A 177 -4.19 -4.74 -0.91
CA SER A 177 -3.72 -5.52 0.22
C SER A 177 -4.87 -6.31 0.86
N ASP A 178 -4.68 -7.62 0.99
CA ASP A 178 -5.60 -8.54 1.68
C ASP A 178 -6.98 -8.71 1.03
N LEU A 179 -7.04 -8.61 -0.30
CA LEU A 179 -8.29 -8.67 -1.07
C LEU A 179 -8.50 -10.01 -1.79
N THR A 180 -9.76 -10.33 -2.06
CA THR A 180 -10.15 -11.47 -2.90
C THR A 180 -10.60 -10.98 -4.27
N LEU A 181 -9.78 -11.20 -5.29
CA LEU A 181 -10.04 -10.88 -6.68
C LEU A 181 -10.51 -12.13 -7.43
N SER A 182 -11.67 -12.68 -7.05
CA SER A 182 -12.24 -13.87 -7.71
C SER A 182 -13.76 -13.79 -7.83
N ASP A 183 -14.32 -14.24 -8.94
CA ASP A 183 -15.76 -14.48 -9.14
C ASP A 183 -15.96 -15.89 -9.70
N PRO A 184 -16.72 -16.78 -9.02
CA PRO A 184 -16.99 -18.13 -9.53
C PRO A 184 -17.69 -18.18 -10.90
N ARG A 185 -18.29 -17.08 -11.37
CA ARG A 185 -19.00 -17.03 -12.66
C ARG A 185 -18.11 -16.83 -13.87
N TYR A 186 -16.93 -16.23 -13.70
CA TYR A 186 -15.99 -16.00 -14.79
C TYR A 186 -14.89 -17.04 -14.76
N LYS A 187 -14.45 -17.50 -15.92
CA LYS A 187 -13.27 -18.37 -16.04
C LYS A 187 -11.97 -17.56 -16.20
N SER A 188 -12.10 -16.33 -16.68
CA SER A 188 -10.99 -15.41 -16.92
C SER A 188 -11.33 -13.99 -16.49
N LEU A 189 -10.35 -13.28 -15.89
CA LEU A 189 -10.53 -11.93 -15.38
C LEU A 189 -9.42 -11.00 -15.88
N ASN A 190 -9.79 -9.80 -16.32
CA ASN A 190 -8.86 -8.74 -16.73
C ASN A 190 -9.30 -7.38 -16.15
N LEU A 191 -9.09 -7.23 -14.84
CA LEU A 191 -9.55 -6.05 -14.08
C LEU A 191 -8.90 -4.75 -14.55
N PHE A 192 -7.65 -4.79 -14.99
CA PHE A 192 -6.84 -3.59 -15.20
C PHE A 192 -6.77 -3.13 -16.65
N SER A 193 -7.55 -3.73 -17.55
CA SER A 193 -7.51 -3.45 -18.99
C SER A 193 -7.80 -1.99 -19.38
N LYS A 194 -8.54 -1.24 -18.56
CA LYS A 194 -8.81 0.20 -18.79
C LYS A 194 -7.88 1.12 -17.98
N CYS A 195 -6.95 0.56 -17.20
CA CYS A 195 -5.93 1.31 -16.46
C CYS A 195 -4.67 1.52 -17.32
N VAL A 196 -4.83 2.20 -18.45
CA VAL A 196 -3.81 2.26 -19.52
C VAL A 196 -2.48 2.92 -19.11
N ASN A 197 -2.49 3.78 -18.08
CA ASN A 197 -1.32 4.48 -17.55
C ASN A 197 -0.72 3.84 -16.29
N LEU A 198 -1.16 2.63 -15.93
CA LEU A 198 -0.72 1.95 -14.71
C LEU A 198 0.77 1.58 -14.83
N LYS A 199 1.60 2.14 -13.93
CA LYS A 199 3.05 1.91 -13.86
C LYS A 199 3.44 1.00 -12.69
N ASP A 200 2.71 1.09 -11.58
CA ASP A 200 2.99 0.40 -10.33
C ASP A 200 1.78 -0.42 -9.88
N LEU A 201 1.92 -1.74 -9.83
CA LEU A 201 0.91 -2.65 -9.32
C LEU A 201 1.46 -3.45 -8.13
N ILE A 202 0.80 -3.32 -6.98
CA ILE A 202 1.12 -4.05 -5.75
C ILE A 202 -0.08 -4.91 -5.37
N LEU A 203 0.15 -6.23 -5.28
CA LEU A 203 -0.77 -7.24 -4.82
C LEU A 203 -0.17 -7.91 -3.58
N HIS A 204 -0.55 -7.46 -2.40
CA HIS A 204 -0.08 -8.02 -1.13
C HIS A 204 -1.18 -8.86 -0.48
N ARG A 205 -0.90 -10.11 -0.13
CA ARG A 205 -1.88 -11.01 0.51
C ARG A 205 -3.21 -11.12 -0.24
N CYS A 206 -3.17 -11.01 -1.57
CA CYS A 206 -4.36 -11.15 -2.40
C CYS A 206 -4.66 -12.63 -2.73
N SER A 207 -5.96 -12.95 -2.78
CA SER A 207 -6.49 -14.23 -3.24
C SER A 207 -7.16 -14.04 -4.61
N MET A 208 -6.80 -14.83 -5.61
CA MET A 208 -7.29 -14.73 -7.00
C MET A 208 -7.92 -16.03 -7.50
N SER A 209 -8.16 -17.00 -6.61
CA SER A 209 -8.86 -18.25 -6.95
C SER A 209 -10.21 -18.34 -6.25
N GLY A 210 -11.26 -18.63 -7.02
CA GLY A 210 -12.56 -19.08 -6.54
C GLY A 210 -12.99 -20.34 -7.31
N SER A 211 -14.05 -21.02 -6.87
CA SER A 211 -14.59 -22.20 -7.56
C SER A 211 -15.11 -21.82 -8.96
N GLY A 212 -14.23 -21.86 -9.97
CA GLY A 212 -14.54 -21.54 -11.36
C GLY A 212 -13.52 -20.64 -12.09
N MET A 213 -12.69 -19.88 -11.36
CA MET A 213 -11.70 -18.97 -11.95
C MET A 213 -10.39 -19.69 -12.26
N ASP A 214 -10.11 -19.87 -13.56
CA ASP A 214 -8.91 -20.56 -14.04
C ASP A 214 -7.81 -19.59 -14.46
N ILE A 215 -8.14 -18.38 -14.92
CA ILE A 215 -7.17 -17.45 -15.53
C ILE A 215 -7.29 -16.04 -14.94
N PHE A 216 -6.19 -15.47 -14.44
CA PHE A 216 -6.11 -14.06 -14.06
C PHE A 216 -5.12 -13.32 -14.97
N ASN A 217 -5.58 -12.28 -15.66
CA ASN A 217 -4.74 -11.49 -16.58
C ASN A 217 -4.41 -10.13 -15.97
N VAL A 218 -3.12 -9.77 -16.03
CA VAL A 218 -2.61 -8.42 -15.83
C VAL A 218 -2.20 -7.87 -17.19
N CYS A 219 -3.13 -7.21 -17.88
CA CYS A 219 -2.86 -6.52 -19.14
C CYS A 219 -2.65 -5.03 -18.86
N ALA A 220 -1.40 -4.61 -18.72
CA ALA A 220 -1.03 -3.24 -18.40
C ALA A 220 0.22 -2.84 -19.21
N PRO A 221 0.05 -2.16 -20.37
CA PRO A 221 1.14 -1.96 -21.32
C PRO A 221 2.27 -1.05 -20.80
N GLN A 222 1.95 -0.12 -19.88
CA GLN A 222 2.88 0.83 -19.27
C GLN A 222 3.43 0.35 -17.92
N LEU A 223 3.11 -0.89 -17.50
CA LEU A 223 3.47 -1.40 -16.18
C LEU A 223 4.98 -1.61 -16.12
N SER A 224 5.64 -0.85 -15.24
CA SER A 224 7.08 -0.91 -14.99
C SER A 224 7.42 -1.71 -13.74
N ASN A 225 6.52 -1.73 -12.75
CA ASN A 225 6.76 -2.33 -11.44
C ASN A 225 5.59 -3.24 -11.06
N LEU A 226 5.87 -4.52 -10.86
CA LEU A 226 4.91 -5.51 -10.38
C LEU A 226 5.41 -6.12 -9.09
N THR A 227 4.61 -6.02 -8.03
CA THR A 227 4.88 -6.63 -6.72
C THR A 227 3.75 -7.56 -6.34
N ILE A 228 4.06 -8.83 -6.15
CA ILE A 228 3.13 -9.86 -5.69
C ILE A 228 3.75 -10.50 -4.45
N THR A 229 3.20 -10.23 -3.27
CA THR A 229 3.80 -10.70 -2.01
C THR A 229 2.79 -11.43 -1.14
N ASN A 230 3.26 -12.47 -0.46
CA ASN A 230 2.45 -13.35 0.38
C ASN A 230 1.12 -13.78 -0.28
N PRO A 231 1.13 -14.27 -1.53
CA PRO A 231 -0.10 -14.66 -2.22
C PRO A 231 -0.89 -15.67 -1.37
N LEU A 232 -2.23 -15.64 -1.39
CA LEU A 232 -3.03 -16.56 -0.57
C LEU A 232 -3.53 -17.78 -1.36
N ARG A 233 -4.34 -17.53 -2.38
CA ARG A 233 -4.76 -18.55 -3.35
C ARG A 233 -4.69 -18.00 -4.75
N PHE A 234 -4.21 -18.79 -5.70
CA PHE A 234 -3.93 -18.35 -7.07
C PHE A 234 -4.73 -19.15 -8.10
N PRO A 235 -5.08 -18.54 -9.25
CA PRO A 235 -5.79 -19.22 -10.35
C PRO A 235 -4.95 -20.39 -10.89
N LYS A 236 -5.43 -21.13 -11.91
CA LYS A 236 -4.58 -22.11 -12.61
C LYS A 236 -3.53 -21.43 -13.50
N VAL A 237 -3.86 -20.25 -14.03
CA VAL A 237 -3.01 -19.43 -14.88
C VAL A 237 -3.01 -18.00 -14.37
N PHE A 238 -1.83 -17.47 -14.05
CA PHE A 238 -1.63 -16.05 -13.79
C PHE A 238 -0.81 -15.45 -14.93
N ASN A 239 -1.49 -14.75 -15.84
CA ASN A 239 -0.92 -14.19 -17.05
C ASN A 239 -0.55 -12.72 -16.87
N VAL A 240 0.69 -12.35 -17.22
CA VAL A 240 1.16 -10.96 -17.20
C VAL A 240 1.56 -10.52 -18.60
N VAL A 241 0.87 -9.51 -19.12
CA VAL A 241 1.15 -8.85 -20.41
C VAL A 241 1.58 -7.41 -20.11
N ALA A 242 2.89 -7.26 -19.87
CA ALA A 242 3.53 -5.99 -19.51
C ALA A 242 4.91 -5.88 -20.18
N PRO A 243 5.00 -5.39 -21.44
CA PRO A 243 6.25 -5.37 -22.21
C PRO A 243 7.30 -4.37 -21.67
N GLN A 244 6.86 -3.40 -20.87
CA GLN A 244 7.74 -2.38 -20.24
C GLN A 244 8.14 -2.75 -18.80
N LEU A 245 7.90 -4.00 -18.37
CA LEU A 245 8.16 -4.42 -17.00
C LEU A 245 9.66 -4.42 -16.70
N GLN A 246 10.09 -3.58 -15.76
CA GLN A 246 11.48 -3.44 -15.34
C GLN A 246 11.76 -4.06 -13.98
N ASN A 247 10.83 -3.95 -13.03
CA ASN A 247 10.99 -4.45 -11.67
C ASN A 247 9.89 -5.45 -11.32
N LEU A 248 10.31 -6.67 -10.98
CA LEU A 248 9.42 -7.73 -10.53
C LEU A 248 9.78 -8.17 -9.11
N THR A 249 8.84 -8.08 -8.19
CA THR A 249 8.97 -8.66 -6.84
C THR A 249 7.89 -9.72 -6.65
N VAL A 250 8.29 -10.95 -6.34
CA VAL A 250 7.38 -12.09 -6.23
C VAL A 250 7.71 -12.92 -4.99
N SER A 251 6.69 -13.26 -4.20
CA SER A 251 6.74 -14.32 -3.20
C SER A 251 6.17 -15.60 -3.77
N VAL A 252 7.02 -16.59 -3.99
CA VAL A 252 6.67 -17.93 -4.50
C VAL A 252 6.08 -18.75 -3.36
N LEU A 253 4.88 -19.29 -3.60
CA LEU A 253 4.30 -20.39 -2.81
C LEU A 253 4.47 -21.73 -3.55
N ASP A 254 4.26 -22.83 -2.83
CA ASP A 254 4.36 -24.21 -3.32
C ASP A 254 3.59 -24.52 -4.62
N THR A 255 2.60 -23.72 -5.00
CA THR A 255 1.87 -23.86 -6.27
C THR A 255 2.13 -22.74 -7.27
N PHE A 256 2.81 -21.66 -6.85
CA PHE A 256 2.90 -20.41 -7.60
C PHE A 256 3.73 -20.55 -8.88
N TYR A 257 4.79 -21.36 -8.85
CA TYR A 257 5.63 -21.62 -10.02
C TYR A 257 4.87 -22.39 -11.13
N ARG A 258 3.89 -23.24 -10.79
CA ARG A 258 3.10 -23.99 -11.79
C ARG A 258 2.07 -23.11 -12.51
N VAL A 259 1.67 -22.03 -11.86
CA VAL A 259 0.54 -21.19 -12.25
C VAL A 259 1.00 -19.93 -12.98
N MET A 260 2.17 -19.39 -12.63
CA MET A 260 2.64 -18.15 -13.21
C MET A 260 3.06 -18.35 -14.67
N GLN A 261 2.27 -17.78 -15.57
CA GLN A 261 2.59 -17.65 -16.98
C GLN A 261 2.94 -16.19 -17.22
N LEU A 262 4.23 -15.87 -17.21
CA LEU A 262 4.65 -14.60 -17.79
C LEU A 262 4.51 -14.79 -19.32
N SER A 263 3.92 -13.83 -20.03
CA SER A 263 4.07 -13.80 -21.50
C SER A 263 5.54 -13.45 -21.79
N ILE A 264 6.40 -14.47 -21.77
CA ILE A 264 7.87 -14.38 -21.72
C ILE A 264 8.45 -13.74 -22.99
N GLU A 265 7.72 -13.78 -24.10
CA GLU A 265 8.19 -13.34 -25.41
C GLU A 265 8.61 -11.86 -25.48
N LYS A 266 8.42 -11.05 -24.42
CA LYS A 266 8.71 -9.61 -24.41
C LYS A 266 9.36 -9.04 -23.13
N LEU A 267 9.89 -9.85 -22.20
CA LEU A 267 10.53 -9.33 -20.97
C LEU A 267 12.00 -8.86 -21.17
N ASN A 268 12.36 -8.36 -22.35
CA ASN A 268 13.71 -7.83 -22.63
C ASN A 268 14.06 -6.58 -21.78
N SER A 269 13.04 -5.92 -21.22
CA SER A 269 13.18 -4.73 -20.38
C SER A 269 13.43 -5.03 -18.90
N LEU A 270 13.39 -6.30 -18.50
CA LEU A 270 13.45 -6.70 -17.09
C LEU A 270 14.83 -6.40 -16.49
N GLU A 271 14.87 -5.49 -15.52
CA GLU A 271 16.13 -5.08 -14.89
C GLU A 271 16.33 -5.75 -13.54
N LYS A 272 15.31 -5.71 -12.68
CA LYS A 272 15.41 -6.14 -11.29
C LYS A 272 14.36 -7.17 -10.96
N VAL A 273 14.81 -8.28 -10.40
CA VAL A 273 13.98 -9.39 -9.94
C VAL A 273 14.27 -9.62 -8.47
N ASN A 274 13.21 -9.63 -7.67
CA ASN A 274 13.26 -9.94 -6.25
C ASN A 274 12.35 -11.12 -5.95
N LEU A 275 12.96 -12.26 -5.66
CA LEU A 275 12.25 -13.48 -5.36
C LEU A 275 12.34 -13.77 -3.86
N SER A 276 11.20 -14.12 -3.31
CA SER A 276 11.09 -14.70 -1.97
C SER A 276 10.28 -15.98 -2.04
N MET A 277 10.41 -16.85 -1.06
CA MET A 277 9.66 -18.10 -0.98
C MET A 277 9.14 -18.30 0.44
N GLN A 278 7.87 -18.68 0.56
CA GLN A 278 7.33 -19.17 1.83
C GLN A 278 7.30 -20.70 1.78
N LEU A 279 8.17 -21.35 2.55
CA LEU A 279 8.21 -22.81 2.66
C LEU A 279 7.03 -23.30 3.50
N VAL A 280 6.17 -24.14 2.91
CA VAL A 280 5.02 -24.76 3.59
C VAL A 280 5.32 -26.22 3.99
N PHE A 281 6.21 -26.88 3.26
CA PHE A 281 6.58 -28.29 3.46
C PHE A 281 8.09 -28.49 3.58
N SER A 282 8.51 -29.56 4.26
CA SER A 282 9.90 -29.88 4.59
C SER A 282 10.73 -30.52 3.46
N GLU A 283 10.11 -30.88 2.33
CA GLU A 283 10.84 -31.51 1.21
C GLU A 283 11.31 -30.48 0.18
N GLU A 284 12.48 -29.89 0.44
CA GLU A 284 13.10 -28.82 -0.36
C GLU A 284 13.33 -29.21 -1.84
N GLY A 285 13.51 -30.50 -2.15
CA GLY A 285 13.75 -30.98 -3.51
C GLY A 285 12.56 -30.86 -4.47
N ARG A 286 11.31 -30.82 -3.97
CA ARG A 286 10.11 -30.80 -4.83
C ARG A 286 9.94 -29.50 -5.63
N TYR A 287 10.58 -28.42 -5.19
CA TYR A 287 10.45 -27.10 -5.78
C TYR A 287 11.41 -26.85 -6.95
N ALA A 288 12.40 -27.73 -7.18
CA ALA A 288 13.49 -27.50 -8.11
C ALA A 288 13.03 -27.30 -9.58
N PRO A 289 12.16 -28.14 -10.17
CA PRO A 289 11.71 -27.95 -11.55
C PRO A 289 10.93 -26.65 -11.74
N GLY A 290 10.13 -26.28 -10.74
CA GLY A 290 9.37 -25.04 -10.73
C GLY A 290 10.22 -23.78 -10.67
N LEU A 291 11.26 -23.82 -9.86
CA LEU A 291 12.22 -22.72 -9.75
C LEU A 291 13.05 -22.58 -11.02
N GLN A 292 13.45 -23.69 -11.65
CA GLN A 292 14.14 -23.67 -12.95
C GLN A 292 13.27 -23.03 -14.04
N ASP A 293 12.00 -23.46 -14.17
CA ASP A 293 11.05 -22.85 -15.11
C ASP A 293 10.91 -21.35 -14.84
N LEU A 294 10.73 -20.94 -13.59
CA LEU A 294 10.67 -19.52 -13.23
C LEU A 294 11.96 -18.76 -13.61
N PHE A 295 13.13 -19.35 -13.40
CA PHE A 295 14.40 -18.72 -13.76
C PHE A 295 14.55 -18.57 -15.28
N GLN A 296 14.13 -19.56 -16.06
CA GLN A 296 14.11 -19.46 -17.53
C GLN A 296 13.26 -18.28 -17.99
N LYS A 297 12.09 -18.09 -17.36
CA LYS A 297 11.19 -16.96 -17.65
C LYS A 297 11.75 -15.59 -17.25
N LEU A 298 12.74 -15.55 -16.36
CA LEU A 298 13.32 -14.33 -15.78
C LEU A 298 14.77 -14.09 -16.24
N CYS A 299 15.25 -14.83 -17.24
CA CYS A 299 16.64 -14.84 -17.71
C CYS A 299 17.21 -13.45 -18.09
N GLY A 300 16.35 -12.49 -18.46
CA GLY A 300 16.73 -11.11 -18.79
C GLY A 300 17.20 -10.24 -17.62
N ALA A 301 17.01 -10.68 -16.37
CA ALA A 301 17.31 -9.87 -15.19
C ALA A 301 18.80 -9.46 -15.07
N LYS A 302 19.05 -8.20 -14.68
CA LYS A 302 20.38 -7.66 -14.38
C LYS A 302 20.69 -7.65 -12.88
N PHE A 303 19.65 -7.51 -12.05
CA PHE A 303 19.74 -7.50 -10.59
C PHE A 303 18.84 -8.58 -10.03
N LEU A 304 19.42 -9.63 -9.46
CA LEU A 304 18.68 -10.72 -8.85
C LEU A 304 18.80 -10.64 -7.32
N ILE A 305 17.67 -10.54 -6.63
CA ILE A 305 17.57 -10.56 -5.17
C ILE A 305 16.87 -11.84 -4.77
N LEU A 306 17.51 -12.65 -3.91
CA LEU A 306 16.96 -13.90 -3.41
C LEU A 306 16.87 -13.88 -1.89
N ASP A 307 15.81 -14.48 -1.34
CA ASP A 307 15.70 -14.78 0.08
C ASP A 307 16.37 -16.11 0.44
N ASN A 308 16.50 -16.35 1.74
CA ASN A 308 17.17 -17.53 2.26
C ASN A 308 16.45 -18.85 1.93
N ASN A 309 15.12 -18.83 1.79
CA ASN A 309 14.35 -20.03 1.50
C ASN A 309 14.64 -20.53 0.07
N ILE A 310 14.75 -19.61 -0.89
CA ILE A 310 15.19 -19.98 -2.25
C ILE A 310 16.62 -20.52 -2.23
N ILE A 311 17.52 -19.91 -1.46
CA ILE A 311 18.91 -20.36 -1.34
C ILE A 311 18.98 -21.78 -0.77
N LYS A 312 18.17 -22.12 0.23
CA LYS A 312 18.07 -23.48 0.79
C LYS A 312 17.61 -24.49 -0.25
N VAL A 313 16.52 -24.19 -0.97
CA VAL A 313 16.01 -25.05 -2.06
C VAL A 313 17.09 -25.29 -3.11
N LEU A 314 17.75 -24.22 -3.59
CA LEU A 314 18.85 -24.35 -4.55
C LEU A 314 19.98 -25.22 -4.00
N SER A 315 20.30 -25.11 -2.72
CA SER A 315 21.34 -25.91 -2.07
C SER A 315 20.98 -27.39 -2.04
N ALA A 316 19.71 -27.71 -1.76
CA ALA A 316 19.22 -29.08 -1.69
C ALA A 316 19.11 -29.77 -3.07
N CYS A 317 18.95 -29.01 -4.16
CA CYS A 317 18.82 -29.54 -5.51
C CYS A 317 20.03 -29.24 -6.43
N LEU A 318 21.17 -28.83 -5.88
CA LEU A 318 22.39 -28.52 -6.63
C LEU A 318 22.80 -29.63 -7.59
N ASP A 319 22.72 -30.90 -7.16
CA ASP A 319 23.10 -32.04 -8.01
C ASP A 319 22.17 -32.17 -9.22
N GLN A 320 20.87 -31.87 -9.06
CA GLN A 320 19.89 -31.85 -10.15
C GLN A 320 20.08 -30.64 -11.08
N LEU A 321 20.46 -29.49 -10.52
CA LEU A 321 20.76 -28.26 -11.26
C LEU A 321 22.06 -28.33 -12.04
N SER A 322 23.03 -29.14 -11.60
CA SER A 322 24.35 -29.23 -12.21
C SER A 322 24.34 -29.65 -13.70
N TYR A 323 23.27 -30.30 -14.14
CA TYR A 323 23.09 -30.76 -15.53
C TYR A 323 22.54 -29.70 -16.48
N GLN A 324 22.07 -28.54 -15.98
CA GLN A 324 21.57 -27.45 -16.80
C GLN A 324 22.24 -26.12 -16.41
N PRO A 325 22.69 -25.30 -17.38
CA PRO A 325 23.29 -24.02 -17.06
C PRO A 325 22.24 -23.07 -16.46
N CYS A 326 22.68 -22.21 -15.54
CA CYS A 326 21.84 -21.16 -15.00
C CYS A 326 21.38 -20.19 -16.11
N PRO A 327 20.09 -19.85 -16.23
CA PRO A 327 19.59 -19.07 -17.37
C PRO A 327 19.93 -17.57 -17.31
N PHE A 328 20.44 -17.06 -16.20
CA PHE A 328 20.75 -15.64 -16.06
C PHE A 328 22.10 -15.30 -16.70
N ASN A 329 22.06 -14.71 -17.89
CA ASN A 329 23.27 -14.40 -18.68
C ASN A 329 23.74 -12.95 -18.54
N ASN A 330 22.92 -12.07 -17.95
CA ASN A 330 23.15 -10.62 -17.93
C ASN A 330 23.25 -10.04 -16.52
N LEU A 331 23.57 -10.86 -15.51
CA LEU A 331 23.62 -10.39 -14.13
C LEU A 331 24.76 -9.39 -13.94
N LYS A 332 24.42 -8.25 -13.36
CA LYS A 332 25.35 -7.26 -12.82
C LYS A 332 25.47 -7.37 -11.31
N CYS A 333 24.40 -7.83 -10.65
CA CYS A 333 24.36 -7.96 -9.20
C CYS A 333 23.51 -9.16 -8.79
N LEU A 334 24.06 -9.98 -7.90
CA LEU A 334 23.35 -11.00 -7.14
C LEU A 334 23.30 -10.57 -5.68
N LYS A 335 22.10 -10.37 -5.14
CA LYS A 335 21.89 -9.95 -3.76
C LYS A 335 21.17 -11.03 -2.95
N GLN A 336 21.68 -11.27 -1.75
CA GLN A 336 20.99 -12.04 -0.72
C GLN A 336 20.28 -11.09 0.26
N LYS A 337 18.97 -11.31 0.46
CA LYS A 337 18.11 -10.47 1.31
C LYS A 337 18.31 -10.72 2.81
N ASP A 338 18.47 -11.98 3.19
CA ASP A 338 18.57 -12.38 4.59
C ASP A 338 20.02 -12.59 5.00
N ARG A 339 20.37 -12.31 6.25
CA ARG A 339 21.77 -12.34 6.71
C ARG A 339 22.35 -13.75 6.79
N ILE A 340 21.56 -14.73 7.20
CA ILE A 340 22.03 -16.06 7.60
C ILE A 340 20.99 -17.12 7.22
N PRO A 341 21.45 -18.32 6.78
CA PRO A 341 22.82 -18.66 6.38
C PRO A 341 23.29 -17.90 5.14
N ILE A 342 24.61 -17.70 5.05
CA ILE A 342 25.25 -17.13 3.86
C ILE A 342 25.07 -18.10 2.68
N MET A 343 24.77 -17.57 1.50
CA MET A 343 24.65 -18.34 0.27
C MET A 343 25.87 -19.24 0.06
N PRO A 344 25.69 -20.58 -0.01
CA PRO A 344 26.78 -21.51 -0.24
C PRO A 344 27.52 -21.21 -1.54
N ILE A 345 28.84 -21.43 -1.54
CA ILE A 345 29.72 -21.13 -2.67
C ILE A 345 29.24 -21.85 -3.95
N LYS A 346 28.81 -23.11 -3.83
CA LYS A 346 28.29 -23.88 -4.97
C LYS A 346 27.05 -23.23 -5.61
N VAL A 347 26.09 -22.76 -4.80
CA VAL A 347 24.89 -22.04 -5.29
C VAL A 347 25.28 -20.73 -5.95
N ARG A 348 26.21 -19.98 -5.33
CA ARG A 348 26.72 -18.72 -5.87
C ARG A 348 27.38 -18.93 -7.23
N ASN A 349 28.26 -19.94 -7.35
CA ASN A 349 28.96 -20.26 -8.58
C ASN A 349 27.99 -20.67 -9.69
N TYR A 350 26.96 -21.45 -9.35
CA TYR A 350 25.89 -21.79 -10.30
C TYR A 350 25.17 -20.54 -10.81
N LEU A 351 24.72 -19.65 -9.91
CA LEU A 351 23.97 -18.44 -10.29
C LEU A 351 24.81 -17.43 -11.08
N LEU A 352 26.13 -17.39 -10.85
CA LEU A 352 27.06 -16.46 -11.51
C LEU A 352 27.82 -17.09 -12.68
N GLN A 353 27.53 -18.34 -13.04
CA GLN A 353 28.26 -19.10 -14.05
C GLN A 353 28.40 -18.35 -15.37
N ASN A 354 27.32 -17.71 -15.82
CA ASN A 354 27.28 -16.97 -17.09
C ASN A 354 27.50 -15.45 -16.90
N SER A 355 27.81 -15.00 -15.68
CA SER A 355 28.04 -13.58 -15.36
C SER A 355 29.12 -13.44 -14.26
N PRO A 356 30.36 -13.89 -14.52
CA PRO A 356 31.41 -13.97 -13.49
C PRO A 356 31.83 -12.60 -12.92
N THR A 357 31.60 -11.51 -13.66
CA THR A 357 31.89 -10.14 -13.22
C THR A 357 30.78 -9.52 -12.36
N ALA A 358 29.66 -10.22 -12.15
CA ALA A 358 28.56 -9.70 -11.36
C ALA A 358 28.98 -9.53 -9.89
N THR A 359 28.54 -8.44 -9.27
CA THR A 359 28.82 -8.18 -7.85
C THR A 359 27.90 -9.02 -6.98
N PHE A 360 28.45 -9.70 -5.98
CA PHE A 360 27.66 -10.35 -4.93
C PHE A 360 27.49 -9.40 -3.74
N VAL A 361 26.25 -9.11 -3.36
CA VAL A 361 25.90 -8.19 -2.26
C VAL A 361 25.08 -8.94 -1.20
N MET A 362 25.35 -8.66 0.06
CA MET A 362 24.52 -9.09 1.19
C MET A 362 24.03 -7.87 1.94
N ASP A 363 22.80 -7.90 2.45
CA ASP A 363 22.30 -6.82 3.30
C ASP A 363 23.19 -6.68 4.56
N LEU A 364 23.83 -5.51 4.70
CA LEU A 364 24.62 -5.17 5.87
C LEU A 364 23.74 -5.18 7.13
N PRO A 365 24.30 -5.48 8.32
CA PRO A 365 23.56 -5.32 9.55
C PRO A 365 23.11 -3.86 9.68
N GLN A 366 21.81 -3.62 9.56
CA GLN A 366 21.21 -2.39 10.04
C GLN A 366 21.57 -2.29 11.52
N VAL A 367 22.52 -1.41 11.86
CA VAL A 367 22.60 -0.84 13.20
C VAL A 367 21.21 -0.28 13.44
N PRO A 368 20.51 -0.62 14.55
CA PRO A 368 19.23 -0.01 14.83
C PRO A 368 19.44 1.50 14.74
N ARG A 369 18.80 2.15 13.75
CA ARG A 369 18.81 3.61 13.65
C ARG A 369 18.37 4.10 15.03
N LYS A 370 19.30 4.61 15.83
CA LYS A 370 18.96 5.60 16.86
C LYS A 370 18.19 6.63 16.07
N ARG A 371 16.90 6.79 16.37
CA ARG A 371 16.05 7.84 15.80
C ARG A 371 16.89 9.11 15.78
N SER A 372 17.33 9.53 14.60
CA SER A 372 17.91 10.86 14.45
C SER A 372 16.83 11.81 14.92
N ARG A 373 17.19 12.79 15.76
CA ARG A 373 16.28 13.80 16.34
C ARG A 373 15.57 14.65 15.27
N GLU A 374 15.81 14.41 13.99
CA GLU A 374 15.31 15.17 12.86
C GLU A 374 14.23 14.44 12.03
N GLU A 375 14.02 13.13 12.23
CA GLU A 375 12.74 12.53 11.85
C GLU A 375 11.75 12.79 13.00
N VAL A 376 11.11 13.96 12.96
CA VAL A 376 9.85 14.17 13.68
C VAL A 376 8.86 13.16 13.08
N ASP A 377 8.85 11.97 13.68
CA ASP A 377 7.89 10.91 13.44
C ASP A 377 6.51 11.54 13.40
N LYS A 378 5.85 11.47 12.23
CA LYS A 378 4.49 12.02 12.03
C LYS A 378 3.56 11.52 13.13
N GLY A 379 3.75 10.28 13.60
CA GLY A 379 3.04 9.71 14.74
C GLY A 379 3.38 10.35 16.09
N THR A 380 4.61 10.83 16.29
CA THR A 380 5.03 11.53 17.51
C THR A 380 4.51 12.97 17.55
N MET A 381 4.49 13.69 16.43
CA MET A 381 3.88 15.03 16.36
C MET A 381 2.36 14.95 16.51
N ALA A 382 1.70 14.03 15.80
CA ALA A 382 0.27 13.78 15.92
C ALA A 382 -0.12 13.37 17.35
N LYS A 383 0.67 12.50 18.01
CA LYS A 383 0.44 12.14 19.42
C LYS A 383 0.66 13.31 20.38
N LYS A 384 1.67 14.17 20.16
CA LYS A 384 1.92 15.35 21.01
C LYS A 384 0.83 16.41 20.84
N VAL A 385 0.42 16.70 19.60
CA VAL A 385 -0.67 17.64 19.32
C VAL A 385 -2.01 17.08 19.80
N SER A 386 -2.29 15.80 19.57
CA SER A 386 -3.49 15.14 20.11
C SER A 386 -3.50 15.18 21.64
N LYS A 387 -2.38 14.84 22.31
CA LYS A 387 -2.27 14.91 23.78
C LYS A 387 -2.42 16.34 24.32
N PHE A 388 -1.93 17.35 23.58
CA PHE A 388 -2.16 18.76 23.89
C PHE A 388 -3.66 19.11 23.76
N LEU A 389 -4.31 18.77 22.65
CA LEU A 389 -5.74 19.03 22.44
C LEU A 389 -6.65 18.30 23.45
N TYR A 390 -6.31 17.07 23.84
CA TYR A 390 -7.00 16.32 24.89
C TYR A 390 -6.89 16.96 26.28
N ALA A 391 -5.79 17.68 26.56
CA ALA A 391 -5.56 18.33 27.85
C ALA A 391 -6.34 19.64 28.03
N PHE A 392 -6.74 20.30 26.94
CA PHE A 392 -7.44 21.59 27.00
C PHE A 392 -8.95 21.51 26.73
N TYR A 393 -9.45 20.45 26.08
CA TYR A 393 -10.88 20.35 25.72
C TYR A 393 -11.44 18.91 25.85
N PRO A 394 -11.84 18.48 27.07
CA PRO A 394 -12.56 17.22 27.26
C PRO A 394 -13.98 17.29 26.65
N PHE A 395 -14.16 16.52 25.58
CA PHE A 395 -15.36 15.91 24.96
C PHE A 395 -16.80 16.46 25.05
N GLU A 396 -17.17 17.51 25.77
CA GLU A 396 -18.59 17.83 25.93
C GLU A 396 -19.15 19.01 25.14
N TYR A 397 -18.36 19.95 24.61
CA TYR A 397 -18.96 21.12 23.96
C TYR A 397 -18.15 21.69 22.82
N ILE A 398 -18.28 21.15 21.61
CA ILE A 398 -18.16 21.95 20.36
C ILE A 398 -19.05 21.32 19.28
N TYR A 399 -20.35 21.58 19.35
CA TYR A 399 -21.23 21.65 18.18
C TYR A 399 -21.85 23.05 18.21
N VAL A 400 -21.31 23.95 17.38
CA VAL A 400 -21.99 25.17 16.92
C VAL A 400 -21.68 25.32 15.43
#